data_AF-A0A940Z2K5-F1
#
_entry.id   AF-A0A940Z2K5-F1
#
_cell.length_a   1.000
_cell.length_b   1.000
_cell.length_c   1.000
_cell.angle_alpha   90.00
_cell.angle_beta   90.00
_cell.angle_gamma   90.00
#
_symmetry.space_group_name_H-M   'P 1'
#
loop_
_entity.id
_entity.type
_entity.pdbx_description
1 polymer ?
#
loop_
_entity_poly.entity_id
_entity_poly.type
_entity_poly.pdbx_seq_one_letter_code
_entity_poly.pdbx_strand_id
1 'polypeptide(L)'
;MGLFNWIFDSDLLQQILFLKFLLNISQLHLFNKTLRSQSLKRPNRFLIQWTWEERILSAFLPNSRRLQELRLPGRIIYLMKEEKSPERKTFYTAVAVDRDSHPIMLHTHCTNEVALV
;
A
#
# COMPACT_ATOMS: atom_id res chain seq x y z
N MET A 1 -31.65 -26.33 -1.07
CA MET A 1 -31.64 -25.16 -1.98
C MET A 1 -31.20 -23.96 -1.16
N GLY A 2 -29.92 -23.62 -1.03
CA GLY A 2 -28.86 -23.60 -2.02
C GLY A 2 -28.64 -22.14 -2.41
N LEU A 3 -27.71 -21.45 -1.72
CA LEU A 3 -27.01 -20.23 -2.19
C LEU A 3 -25.97 -19.65 -1.20
N PHE A 4 -25.82 -20.15 0.03
CA PHE A 4 -24.81 -19.62 0.98
C PHE A 4 -23.54 -20.47 1.14
N ASN A 5 -23.54 -21.71 0.63
CA ASN A 5 -22.46 -22.68 0.85
C ASN A 5 -21.42 -22.74 -0.28
N TRP A 6 -21.41 -21.77 -1.21
CA TRP A 6 -20.45 -21.71 -2.34
C TRP A 6 -19.44 -20.54 -2.25
N ILE A 7 -19.50 -19.71 -1.19
CA ILE A 7 -18.54 -18.60 -1.00
C ILE A 7 -17.36 -19.00 -0.09
N PHE A 8 -17.44 -20.14 0.59
CA PHE A 8 -16.40 -20.67 1.47
C PHE A 8 -15.77 -21.91 0.84
N ASP A 9 -15.12 -21.74 -0.32
CA ASP A 9 -14.22 -22.76 -0.82
C ASP A 9 -13.05 -22.94 0.17
N SER A 10 -12.77 -24.21 0.45
CA SER A 10 -12.06 -24.77 1.62
C SER A 10 -10.55 -24.58 1.69
N ASP A 11 -10.02 -23.41 1.31
CA ASP A 11 -8.59 -23.16 1.42
C ASP A 11 -8.25 -22.36 2.68
N LEU A 12 -7.80 -23.06 3.72
CA LEU A 12 -7.30 -22.48 4.97
C LEU A 12 -6.19 -21.45 4.69
N LEU A 13 -5.39 -21.63 3.64
CA LEU A 13 -4.38 -20.65 3.25
C LEU A 13 -5.04 -19.36 2.79
N GLN A 14 -6.02 -19.40 1.88
CA GLN A 14 -6.78 -18.21 1.46
C GLN A 14 -7.37 -17.46 2.65
N GLN A 15 -7.92 -18.17 3.64
CA GLN A 15 -8.47 -17.56 4.85
C GLN A 15 -7.39 -16.90 5.71
N ILE A 16 -6.25 -17.58 5.94
CA ILE A 16 -5.10 -17.02 6.68
C ILE A 16 -4.53 -15.80 5.95
N LEU A 17 -4.44 -15.85 4.62
CA LEU A 17 -3.95 -14.76 3.80
C LEU A 17 -4.90 -13.55 3.86
N PHE A 18 -6.20 -13.79 3.80
CA PHE A 18 -7.21 -12.76 4.00
C PHE A 18 -7.14 -12.14 5.40
N LEU A 19 -6.97 -12.94 6.45
CA LEU A 19 -6.78 -12.44 7.81
C LEU A 19 -5.49 -11.61 7.95
N LYS A 20 -4.36 -12.07 7.39
CA LYS A 20 -3.10 -11.29 7.35
C LYS A 20 -3.28 -9.96 6.61
N PHE A 21 -4.08 -9.95 5.55
CA PHE A 21 -4.44 -8.74 4.84
C PHE A 21 -5.24 -7.79 5.73
N LEU A 22 -6.30 -8.28 6.40
CA LEU A 22 -7.12 -7.47 7.29
C LEU A 22 -6.32 -6.87 8.45
N LEU A 23 -5.40 -7.64 9.05
CA LEU A 23 -4.54 -7.17 10.16
C LEU A 23 -3.60 -6.03 9.74
N ASN A 24 -3.30 -5.89 8.46
CA ASN A 24 -2.45 -4.84 7.92
C ASN A 24 -3.24 -3.64 7.38
N ILE A 25 -4.57 -3.64 7.48
CA ILE A 25 -5.38 -2.47 7.12
C ILE A 25 -5.17 -1.39 8.18
N SER A 26 -4.89 -0.19 7.72
CA SER A 26 -4.82 1.01 8.54
C SER A 26 -5.53 2.17 7.85
N GLN A 27 -6.03 3.09 8.65
CA GLN A 27 -6.68 4.31 8.17
C GLN A 27 -5.75 5.49 8.42
N LEU A 28 -5.51 6.27 7.37
CA LEU A 28 -4.92 7.60 7.47
C LEU A 28 -6.03 8.62 7.24
N HIS A 29 -5.91 9.81 7.82
CA HIS A 29 -6.95 10.83 7.72
C HIS A 29 -7.34 11.16 6.25
N LEU A 30 -6.34 11.31 5.38
CA LEU A 30 -6.53 11.58 3.94
C LEU A 30 -6.76 10.31 3.10
N PHE A 31 -6.48 9.13 3.66
CA PHE A 31 -6.54 7.85 2.94
C PHE A 31 -7.30 6.83 3.78
N ASN A 32 -8.60 6.71 3.49
CA ASN A 32 -9.57 5.94 4.27
C ASN A 32 -9.25 4.44 4.39
N LYS A 33 -8.49 3.86 3.47
CA LYS A 33 -8.09 2.46 3.49
C LYS A 33 -6.69 2.26 2.91
N THR A 34 -5.74 1.97 3.78
CA THR A 34 -4.35 1.70 3.39
C THR A 34 -3.87 0.36 3.93
N LEU A 35 -2.91 -0.24 3.25
CA LEU A 35 -2.20 -1.43 3.70
C LEU A 35 -0.83 -1.04 4.22
N ARG A 36 -0.51 -1.50 5.43
CA ARG A 36 0.78 -1.30 6.07
C ARG A 36 1.71 -2.46 5.70
N SER A 37 2.88 -2.18 5.16
CA SER A 37 3.87 -3.22 4.81
C SER A 37 5.30 -2.69 4.86
N GLN A 38 6.27 -3.58 5.02
CA GLN A 38 7.69 -3.22 4.98
C GLN A 38 8.15 -3.09 3.53
N SER A 39 8.68 -1.92 3.18
CA SER A 39 9.30 -1.72 1.89
C SER A 39 10.61 -2.49 1.77
N LEU A 40 10.88 -3.00 0.57
CA LEU A 40 12.05 -3.78 0.22
C LEU A 40 13.09 -2.92 -0.50
N LYS A 41 12.68 -2.24 -1.58
CA LYS A 41 13.58 -1.52 -2.47
C LYS A 41 12.87 -0.38 -3.18
N ARG A 42 13.61 0.67 -3.54
CA ARG A 42 13.14 1.73 -4.44
C ARG A 42 13.91 1.65 -5.77
N PRO A 43 13.44 0.86 -6.75
CA PRO A 43 14.21 0.61 -7.97
C PRO A 43 14.44 1.86 -8.83
N ASN A 44 13.52 2.83 -8.79
CA ASN A 44 13.68 4.14 -9.42
C ASN A 44 12.83 5.20 -8.71
N ARG A 45 12.84 6.45 -9.20
CA ARG A 45 12.16 7.56 -8.53
C ARG A 45 10.62 7.43 -8.48
N PHE A 46 10.03 6.53 -9.27
CA PHE A 46 8.59 6.36 -9.43
C PHE A 46 8.04 5.03 -8.88
N LEU A 47 8.90 4.16 -8.38
CA LEU A 47 8.49 2.84 -7.91
C LEU A 47 9.09 2.53 -6.54
N ILE A 48 8.28 1.90 -5.70
CA ILE A 48 8.72 1.25 -4.48
C ILE A 48 8.22 -0.19 -4.48
N GLN A 49 9.07 -1.10 -4.01
CA GLN A 49 8.79 -2.52 -3.89
C GLN A 49 8.59 -2.88 -2.43
N TRP A 50 7.71 -3.84 -2.17
CA TRP A 50 7.49 -4.46 -0.86
C TRP A 50 7.26 -5.95 -1.03
N THR A 51 7.33 -6.67 0.08
CA THR A 51 7.07 -8.10 0.11
C THR A 51 5.65 -8.36 0.60
N TRP A 52 4.90 -9.15 -0.15
CA TRP A 52 3.61 -9.68 0.25
C TRP A 52 3.59 -11.18 -0.05
N GLU A 53 3.42 -12.03 0.96
CA GLU A 53 3.38 -13.49 0.77
C GLU A 53 4.59 -14.01 -0.04
N GLU A 54 5.80 -13.58 0.34
CA GLU A 54 7.07 -13.94 -0.34
C GLU A 54 7.21 -13.42 -1.78
N ARG A 55 6.19 -12.72 -2.30
CA ARG A 55 6.23 -12.08 -3.62
C ARG A 55 6.67 -10.63 -3.49
N ILE A 56 7.47 -10.20 -4.46
CA ILE A 56 7.86 -8.80 -4.60
C ILE A 56 6.83 -8.10 -5.48
N LEU A 57 6.09 -7.17 -4.89
CA LEU A 57 5.12 -6.33 -5.59
C LEU A 57 5.69 -4.92 -5.77
N SER A 58 5.16 -4.17 -6.74
CA SER A 58 5.57 -2.79 -7.04
C SER A 58 4.39 -1.84 -6.96
N ALA A 59 4.64 -0.65 -6.40
CA ALA A 59 3.68 0.41 -6.21
C ALA A 59 4.24 1.66 -6.85
N PHE A 60 3.33 2.45 -7.41
CA PHE A 60 3.66 3.79 -7.84
C PHE A 60 4.08 4.64 -6.64
N LEU A 61 5.19 5.34 -6.78
CA LEU A 61 5.70 6.31 -5.82
C LEU A 61 5.50 7.71 -6.41
N PRO A 62 4.42 8.41 -6.02
CA PRO A 62 4.03 9.75 -6.50
C PRO A 62 4.90 10.85 -5.88
N ASN A 63 6.21 10.66 -5.86
CA ASN A 63 7.17 11.62 -5.33
C ASN A 63 8.52 11.49 -6.04
N SER A 64 8.78 12.40 -6.97
CA SER A 64 9.96 12.37 -7.83
C SER A 64 11.27 12.71 -7.10
N ARG A 65 11.22 13.23 -5.86
CA ARG A 65 12.42 13.59 -5.09
C ARG A 65 13.20 12.34 -4.68
N ARG A 66 14.47 12.54 -4.31
CA ARG A 66 15.38 11.46 -3.90
C ARG A 66 14.98 10.78 -2.58
N LEU A 67 14.22 11.47 -1.71
CA LEU A 67 13.72 10.96 -0.42
C LEU A 67 14.79 10.27 0.44
N GLN A 68 16.05 10.70 0.31
CA GLN A 68 17.20 10.07 0.99
C GLN A 68 17.08 10.17 2.51
N GLU A 69 16.53 11.28 3.01
CA GLU A 69 16.27 11.51 4.44
C GLU A 69 15.29 10.50 5.03
N LEU A 70 14.37 9.97 4.23
CA LEU A 70 13.38 8.98 4.68
C LEU A 70 13.96 7.56 4.73
N ARG A 71 15.10 7.32 4.05
CA ARG A 71 15.79 6.01 3.99
C ARG A 71 14.80 4.88 3.75
N LEU A 72 14.06 4.98 2.65
CA LEU A 72 12.85 4.17 2.40
C LEU A 72 13.04 2.66 2.60
N PRO A 73 14.07 1.97 2.06
CA PRO A 73 14.20 0.52 2.22
C PRO A 73 14.16 0.08 3.69
N GLY A 74 13.35 -0.94 4.00
CA GLY A 74 13.15 -1.47 5.35
C GLY A 74 12.15 -0.68 6.20
N ARG A 75 11.65 0.48 5.73
CA ARG A 75 10.62 1.26 6.42
C ARG A 75 9.24 0.72 6.13
N ILE A 76 8.36 0.93 7.10
CA ILE A 76 6.94 0.67 6.92
C ILE A 76 6.35 1.72 5.97
N ILE A 77 5.67 1.28 4.94
CA ILE A 77 4.97 2.11 3.97
C ILE A 77 3.47 1.84 4.04
N TYR A 78 2.71 2.86 3.67
CA TYR A 78 1.26 2.82 3.58
C TYR A 78 0.88 2.81 2.09
N LEU A 79 0.14 1.78 1.70
CA LEU A 79 -0.23 1.52 0.32
C LEU A 79 -1.73 1.68 0.15
N MET A 80 -2.14 2.54 -0.79
CA MET A 80 -3.52 2.61 -1.24
C MET A 80 -3.69 1.68 -2.45
N LYS A 81 -4.77 0.89 -2.46
CA LYS A 81 -5.14 0.09 -3.63
C LYS A 81 -5.88 1.00 -4.61
N GLU A 82 -5.44 0.99 -5.85
CA GLU A 82 -6.03 1.78 -6.94
C GLU A 82 -7.08 0.95 -7.68
N GLU A 83 -8.02 1.64 -8.32
CA GLU A 83 -8.92 1.02 -9.28
C GLU A 83 -8.12 0.50 -10.50
N LYS A 84 -8.57 -0.64 -11.06
CA LYS A 84 -7.94 -1.18 -12.26
C LYS A 84 -8.24 -0.27 -13.45
N SER A 85 -7.19 0.27 -14.06
CA SER A 85 -7.26 1.00 -15.32
C SER A 85 -6.26 0.44 -16.33
N PRO A 86 -6.60 0.35 -17.63
CA PRO A 86 -5.67 -0.07 -18.70
C PRO A 86 -4.38 0.76 -18.75
N GLU A 87 -4.44 2.01 -18.31
CA GLU A 87 -3.32 2.96 -18.39
C GLU A 87 -2.33 2.81 -17.22
N ARG A 88 -2.76 2.18 -16.11
CA ARG A 88 -1.94 2.00 -14.92
C ARG A 88 -1.26 0.64 -14.91
N LYS A 89 0.07 0.66 -14.78
CA LYS A 89 0.91 -0.55 -14.65
C LYS A 89 0.95 -1.13 -13.22
N THR A 90 0.55 -0.36 -12.22
CA THR A 90 0.61 -0.74 -10.80
C THR A 90 -0.77 -0.67 -10.16
N PHE A 91 -1.11 -1.68 -9.34
CA PHE A 91 -2.38 -1.72 -8.60
C PHE A 91 -2.35 -0.96 -7.26
N TYR A 92 -1.18 -0.44 -6.88
CA TYR A 92 -0.98 0.20 -5.59
C TYR A 92 -0.20 1.49 -5.75
N THR A 93 -0.50 2.44 -4.86
CA THR A 93 0.21 3.71 -4.72
C THR A 93 0.74 3.84 -3.30
N ALA A 94 2.02 4.17 -3.14
CA ALA A 94 2.61 4.45 -1.84
C ALA A 94 2.26 5.87 -1.40
N VAL A 95 1.37 6.00 -0.43
CA VAL A 95 0.79 7.28 -0.01
C VAL A 95 1.50 7.91 1.18
N ALA A 96 2.14 7.09 2.03
CA ALA A 96 2.93 7.55 3.16
C ALA A 96 4.03 6.54 3.54
N VAL A 97 4.98 6.99 4.36
CA VAL A 97 5.99 6.15 5.04
C VAL A 97 6.00 6.46 6.52
N ASP A 98 6.16 5.44 7.35
CA ASP A 98 6.38 5.58 8.78
C ASP A 98 7.78 6.14 9.05
N ARG A 99 7.84 7.20 9.83
CA ARG A 99 9.06 7.75 10.41
C ARG A 99 8.78 8.10 11.86
N ASP A 100 9.54 7.48 12.77
CA ASP A 100 9.43 7.74 14.20
C ASP A 100 7.98 7.62 14.72
N SER A 101 7.26 6.59 14.24
CA SER A 101 5.84 6.33 14.55
C SER A 101 4.85 7.35 14.00
N HIS A 102 5.28 8.22 13.10
CA HIS A 102 4.44 9.19 12.41
C HIS A 102 4.36 8.89 10.91
N PRO A 103 3.17 8.89 10.28
CA PRO A 103 3.05 8.76 8.85
C PRO A 103 3.48 10.07 8.15
N ILE A 104 4.54 10.00 7.35
CA ILE A 104 5.00 11.08 6.49
C ILE A 104 4.40 10.91 5.09
N MET A 105 3.64 11.90 4.65
CA MET A 105 2.96 11.88 3.35
C MET A 105 3.97 11.81 2.20
N LEU A 106 3.73 10.89 1.27
CA LEU A 106 4.50 10.73 0.03
C LEU A 106 3.73 11.25 -1.20
N HIS A 107 2.40 11.27 -1.17
CA HIS A 107 1.54 11.59 -2.32
C HIS A 107 1.48 13.08 -2.65
N THR A 108 2.47 13.61 -3.37
CA THR A 108 2.55 15.06 -3.62
C THR A 108 1.44 15.60 -4.52
N HIS A 109 0.75 14.75 -5.28
CA HIS A 109 -0.39 15.20 -6.10
C HIS A 109 -1.64 15.52 -5.28
N CYS A 110 -1.73 15.01 -4.04
CA CYS A 110 -2.86 15.24 -3.14
C CYS A 110 -2.54 16.30 -2.07
N THR A 111 -1.39 16.97 -2.16
CA THR A 111 -0.99 17.96 -1.14
C THR A 111 -1.97 19.13 -1.05
N ASN A 112 -2.59 19.52 -2.16
CA ASN A 112 -3.59 20.60 -2.16
C ASN A 112 -4.87 20.22 -1.41
N GLU A 113 -5.24 18.94 -1.38
CA GLU A 113 -6.44 18.47 -0.66
C GLU A 113 -6.31 18.72 0.83
N VAL A 114 -5.09 18.68 1.39
CA VAL A 114 -4.81 18.97 2.80
C VAL A 114 -5.21 20.40 3.18
N ALA A 115 -5.17 21.35 2.24
CA ALA A 115 -5.57 22.73 2.50
C ALA A 115 -7.10 22.90 2.57
N LEU A 116 -7.87 21.87 2.20
CA LEU A 116 -9.34 21.88 2.16
C LEU A 116 -9.98 21.12 3.32
N VAL A 117 -9.19 20.46 4.17
CA VAL A 117 -9.63 19.70 5.35
C VAL A 117 -9.33 20.47 6.63
#